data_AF-A0A3A4ZSY3-F1
#
_entry.id   AF-A0A3A4ZSY3-F1
#
_cell.length_a   1.000
_cell.length_b   1.000
_cell.length_c   1.000
_cell.angle_alpha   90.00
_cell.angle_beta   90.00
_cell.angle_gamma   90.00
#
_symmetry.space_group_name_H-M   'P 1'
#
loop_
_entity.id
_entity.type
_entity.pdbx_description
1 polymer ?
#
loop_
_entity_poly.entity_id
_entity_poly.type
_entity_poly.pdbx_seq_one_letter_code
_entity_poly.pdbx_strand_id
1 'polypeptide(L)'
;MRKWLVVALVVPLGSTVRPAGAYGRTWHVNAAGTGDAPSIAAALDSCSAGDSVLVAAGNYQIDSHLLIDERITLVSEAGAEATVLGRAGAPVLIMIGNDSVLEGFTLESIYISEGASFGSGGRISNNILRGTGDPYEFGMIFWLYEGMTISGNCIYSYGSGIALQESSGFIFVHNTITACGTALSLDGTYPWNTIRNNLVVGNDYGINLSGGVVGEVSCNNVFGNSIANYLQGTDPTGTNGNISVDPQFCAVDPPGSGNFFLQSDSPCAPGNHPDGAPCGLIGASPVGCRDVSVERTSWGAIKSIYR
;
A
#
# COMPACT_ATOMS: atom_id res chain seq x y z
N MET A 1 -24.80 -72.38 -12.08
CA MET A 1 -24.57 -71.13 -11.33
C MET A 1 -24.40 -70.00 -12.35
N ARG A 2 -25.37 -69.08 -12.44
CA ARG A 2 -25.43 -68.03 -13.46
C ARG A 2 -24.41 -66.93 -13.15
N LYS A 3 -23.49 -66.67 -14.08
CA LYS A 3 -22.60 -65.50 -14.06
C LYS A 3 -23.39 -64.27 -14.50
N TRP A 4 -23.46 -63.25 -13.65
CA TRP A 4 -24.05 -61.96 -13.97
C TRP A 4 -23.02 -61.10 -14.71
N LEU A 5 -23.38 -60.60 -15.89
CA LEU A 5 -22.60 -59.63 -16.64
C LEU A 5 -23.10 -58.23 -16.23
N VAL A 6 -22.27 -57.46 -15.52
CA VAL A 6 -22.57 -56.06 -15.20
C VAL A 6 -22.18 -55.22 -16.42
N VAL A 7 -23.17 -54.65 -17.11
CA VAL A 7 -22.96 -53.65 -18.16
C VAL A 7 -22.80 -52.30 -17.47
N ALA A 8 -21.58 -51.77 -17.45
CA ALA A 8 -21.31 -50.41 -16.99
C ALA A 8 -21.80 -49.42 -18.07
N LEU A 9 -22.80 -48.62 -17.73
CA LEU A 9 -23.30 -47.54 -18.56
C LEU A 9 -22.28 -46.39 -18.49
N VAL A 10 -21.53 -46.16 -19.57
CA VAL A 10 -20.69 -44.96 -19.70
C VAL A 10 -21.61 -43.80 -20.05
N VAL A 11 -21.92 -42.96 -19.05
CA VAL A 11 -22.54 -41.65 -19.28
C VAL A 11 -21.44 -40.73 -19.81
N PRO A 12 -21.59 -40.13 -21.01
CA PRO A 12 -20.63 -39.14 -21.45
C PRO A 12 -20.72 -37.95 -20.52
N LEU A 13 -19.60 -37.61 -19.88
CA LEU A 13 -19.41 -36.32 -19.22
C LEU A 13 -19.62 -35.25 -20.28
N GLY A 14 -20.79 -34.60 -20.24
CA GLY A 14 -21.03 -33.39 -21.01
C GLY A 14 -19.96 -32.40 -20.61
N SER A 15 -19.09 -32.05 -21.57
CA SER A 15 -18.20 -30.92 -21.45
C SER A 15 -19.05 -29.70 -21.19
N THR A 16 -19.06 -29.23 -19.94
CA THR A 16 -19.55 -27.90 -19.63
C THR A 16 -18.63 -26.95 -20.38
N VAL A 17 -19.16 -26.40 -21.47
CA VAL A 17 -18.59 -25.21 -22.09
C VAL A 17 -18.60 -24.16 -20.98
N ARG A 18 -17.44 -23.94 -20.34
CA ARG A 18 -17.25 -22.80 -19.45
C ARG A 18 -17.57 -21.57 -20.29
N PRO A 19 -18.51 -20.71 -19.87
CA PRO A 19 -18.71 -19.45 -20.57
C PRO A 19 -17.36 -18.73 -20.62
N ALA A 20 -17.02 -18.21 -21.79
CA ALA A 20 -15.95 -17.24 -21.94
C ALA A 20 -16.16 -16.15 -20.88
N GLY A 21 -15.08 -15.73 -20.21
CA GLY A 21 -15.11 -14.88 -19.01
C GLY A 21 -16.21 -13.82 -19.07
N ALA A 22 -17.17 -13.92 -18.15
CA ALA A 22 -18.10 -12.83 -17.94
C ALA A 22 -17.26 -11.59 -17.59
N TYR A 23 -17.33 -10.56 -18.42
CA TYR A 23 -16.82 -9.25 -18.04
C TYR A 23 -17.59 -8.85 -16.77
N GLY A 24 -16.87 -8.67 -15.66
CA GLY A 24 -17.49 -8.25 -14.41
C GLY A 24 -18.21 -6.92 -14.60
N ARG A 25 -19.31 -6.75 -13.87
CA ARG A 25 -20.09 -5.51 -13.91
C ARG A 25 -19.28 -4.38 -13.29
N THR A 26 -19.34 -3.20 -13.87
CA THR A 26 -18.89 -1.96 -13.22
C THR A 26 -20.08 -1.31 -12.51
N TRP A 27 -19.92 -1.05 -11.21
CA TRP A 27 -20.84 -0.31 -10.37
C TRP A 27 -20.32 1.12 -10.20
N HIS A 28 -21.07 2.10 -10.67
CA HIS A 28 -20.71 3.51 -10.50
C HIS A 28 -21.26 4.04 -9.19
N VAL A 29 -20.40 4.58 -8.33
CA VAL A 29 -20.80 5.19 -7.05
C VAL A 29 -20.35 6.64 -7.03
N ASN A 30 -21.22 7.53 -6.55
CA ASN A 30 -20.91 8.95 -6.37
C ASN A 30 -21.32 9.43 -4.97
N ALA A 31 -20.71 10.52 -4.50
CA ALA A 31 -20.94 11.06 -3.15
C ALA A 31 -22.39 11.53 -2.91
N ALA A 32 -23.16 11.76 -3.98
CA ALA A 32 -24.57 12.11 -3.89
C ALA A 32 -25.50 10.89 -3.69
N GLY A 33 -24.96 9.67 -3.74
CA GLY A 33 -25.74 8.42 -3.62
C GLY A 33 -26.68 8.16 -4.81
N THR A 34 -26.39 8.77 -5.97
CA THR A 34 -27.23 8.69 -7.18
C THR A 34 -26.68 7.74 -8.23
N GLY A 35 -25.61 7.01 -7.91
CA GLY A 35 -25.01 5.99 -8.76
C GLY A 35 -25.83 4.69 -8.81
N ASP A 36 -25.21 3.61 -9.28
CA ASP A 36 -25.80 2.27 -9.32
C ASP A 36 -26.15 1.71 -7.94
N ALA A 37 -25.49 2.23 -6.90
CA ALA A 37 -25.76 1.95 -5.50
C ALA A 37 -25.71 3.26 -4.68
N PRO A 38 -26.44 3.34 -3.55
CA PRO A 38 -26.48 4.55 -2.73
C PRO A 38 -25.18 4.81 -1.95
N SER A 39 -24.32 3.81 -1.81
CA SER A 39 -23.04 3.91 -1.09
C SER A 39 -22.02 2.90 -1.64
N ILE A 40 -20.74 3.09 -1.27
CA ILE A 40 -19.67 2.15 -1.60
C ILE A 40 -19.97 0.77 -0.99
N ALA A 41 -20.39 0.72 0.28
CA ALA A 41 -20.76 -0.53 0.95
C ALA A 41 -21.89 -1.26 0.21
N ALA A 42 -22.95 -0.55 -0.19
CA ALA A 42 -24.07 -1.16 -0.91
C ALA A 42 -23.67 -1.69 -2.30
N ALA A 43 -22.71 -1.03 -2.97
CA ALA A 43 -22.14 -1.54 -4.21
C ALA A 43 -21.33 -2.83 -3.97
N LEU A 44 -20.45 -2.84 -2.96
CA LEU A 44 -19.64 -4.00 -2.59
C LEU A 44 -20.53 -5.20 -2.20
N ASP A 45 -21.58 -4.97 -1.40
CA ASP A 45 -22.55 -6.01 -1.00
C ASP A 45 -23.30 -6.63 -2.20
N SER A 46 -23.38 -5.91 -3.32
CA SER A 46 -24.05 -6.34 -4.53
C SER A 46 -23.11 -6.94 -5.57
N CYS A 47 -21.79 -6.83 -5.36
CA CYS A 47 -20.79 -7.31 -6.29
C CYS A 47 -20.74 -8.84 -6.33
N SER A 48 -20.41 -9.36 -7.50
CA SER A 48 -19.96 -10.74 -7.70
C SER A 48 -18.48 -10.76 -8.05
N ALA A 49 -17.82 -11.89 -7.85
CA ALA A 49 -16.40 -12.05 -8.20
C ALA A 49 -16.13 -11.64 -9.67
N GLY A 50 -15.18 -10.74 -9.87
CA GLY A 50 -14.84 -10.11 -11.14
C GLY A 50 -15.42 -8.70 -11.32
N ASP A 51 -16.41 -8.29 -10.51
CA ASP A 51 -17.01 -6.96 -10.57
C ASP A 51 -16.03 -5.85 -10.15
N SER A 52 -16.35 -4.63 -10.54
CA SER A 52 -15.64 -3.43 -10.14
C SER A 52 -16.59 -2.40 -9.56
N VAL A 53 -16.16 -1.69 -8.51
CA VAL A 53 -16.81 -0.49 -7.98
C VAL A 53 -15.94 0.69 -8.36
N LEU A 54 -16.44 1.52 -9.28
CA LEU A 54 -15.79 2.76 -9.72
C LEU A 54 -16.39 3.93 -8.95
N VAL A 55 -15.55 4.61 -8.18
CA VAL A 55 -15.97 5.67 -7.25
C VAL A 55 -15.57 7.03 -7.81
N ALA A 56 -16.55 7.89 -8.08
CA ALA A 56 -16.30 9.25 -8.52
C ALA A 56 -15.63 10.09 -7.42
N ALA A 57 -14.97 11.18 -7.80
CA ALA A 57 -14.38 12.13 -6.86
C ALA A 57 -15.40 12.60 -5.80
N GLY A 58 -14.93 12.77 -4.57
CA GLY A 58 -15.74 13.19 -3.44
C GLY A 58 -15.25 12.69 -2.10
N ASN A 59 -15.95 13.11 -1.05
CA ASN A 59 -15.70 12.70 0.32
C ASN A 59 -16.80 11.72 0.77
N TYR A 60 -16.41 10.50 1.09
CA TYR A 60 -17.31 9.41 1.45
C TYR A 60 -17.16 9.11 2.94
N GLN A 61 -18.24 9.31 3.68
CA GLN A 61 -18.31 8.89 5.07
C GLN A 61 -18.49 7.38 5.14
N ILE A 62 -17.58 6.71 5.85
CA ILE A 62 -17.61 5.26 6.02
C ILE A 62 -18.05 4.93 7.45
N ASP A 63 -19.32 4.57 7.61
CA ASP A 63 -19.94 4.39 8.93
C ASP A 63 -19.67 3.01 9.55
N SER A 64 -19.27 2.03 8.73
CA SER A 64 -18.97 0.65 9.13
C SER A 64 -17.79 0.09 8.35
N HIS A 65 -17.36 -1.14 8.63
CA HIS A 65 -16.33 -1.78 7.82
C HIS A 65 -16.75 -1.90 6.34
N LEU A 66 -15.77 -1.88 5.44
CA LEU A 66 -15.96 -2.24 4.03
C LEU A 66 -15.36 -3.62 3.79
N LEU A 67 -16.12 -4.51 3.15
CA LEU A 67 -15.63 -5.81 2.69
C LEU A 67 -15.46 -5.76 1.16
N ILE A 68 -14.21 -5.81 0.71
CA ILE A 68 -13.89 -6.04 -0.70
C ILE A 68 -13.72 -7.55 -0.85
N ASP A 69 -14.81 -8.25 -1.12
CA ASP A 69 -14.80 -9.72 -1.28
C ASP A 69 -13.92 -10.17 -2.47
N GLU A 70 -13.74 -11.48 -2.64
CA GLU A 70 -12.80 -12.07 -3.58
C GLU A 70 -13.01 -11.60 -5.05
N ARG A 71 -11.90 -11.24 -5.70
CA ARG A 71 -11.81 -10.78 -7.09
C ARG A 71 -12.66 -9.55 -7.38
N ILE A 72 -12.87 -8.67 -6.40
CA ILE A 72 -13.53 -7.38 -6.60
C ILE A 72 -12.48 -6.28 -6.75
N THR A 73 -12.70 -5.36 -7.68
CA THR A 73 -11.89 -4.15 -7.84
C THR A 73 -12.62 -2.93 -7.30
N LEU A 74 -12.14 -2.35 -6.20
CA LEU A 74 -12.56 -1.03 -5.73
C LEU A 74 -11.53 0.00 -6.20
N VAL A 75 -11.97 0.94 -7.04
CA VAL A 75 -11.06 1.92 -7.68
C VAL A 75 -11.69 3.30 -7.75
N SER A 76 -10.88 4.32 -7.49
CA SER A 76 -11.25 5.71 -7.72
C SER A 76 -11.17 6.08 -9.21
N GLU A 77 -12.16 6.82 -9.68
CA GLU A 77 -12.15 7.42 -11.02
C GLU A 77 -11.14 8.57 -11.15
N ALA A 78 -10.89 9.31 -10.07
CA ALA A 78 -10.13 10.56 -10.07
C ALA A 78 -8.79 10.50 -9.33
N GLY A 79 -8.47 9.36 -8.70
CA GLY A 79 -7.28 9.15 -7.89
C GLY A 79 -7.39 9.68 -6.46
N ALA A 80 -6.31 9.42 -5.69
CA ALA A 80 -6.32 9.57 -4.24
C ALA A 80 -6.50 11.01 -3.79
N GLU A 81 -5.96 11.97 -4.55
CA GLU A 81 -6.07 13.40 -4.24
C GLU A 81 -7.52 13.94 -4.28
N ALA A 82 -8.42 13.25 -4.98
CA ALA A 82 -9.80 13.70 -5.20
C ALA A 82 -10.87 12.80 -4.59
N THR A 83 -10.49 11.63 -4.05
CA THR A 83 -11.44 10.62 -3.55
C THR A 83 -11.06 10.18 -2.16
N VAL A 84 -11.76 10.73 -1.17
CA VAL A 84 -11.46 10.54 0.24
C VAL A 84 -12.49 9.60 0.86
N LEU A 85 -12.01 8.53 1.48
CA LEU A 85 -12.80 7.61 2.30
C LEU A 85 -12.34 7.81 3.73
N GLY A 86 -13.27 8.02 4.64
CA GLY A 86 -12.93 8.16 6.03
C GLY A 86 -14.14 8.43 6.90
N ARG A 87 -13.87 8.63 8.18
CA ARG A 87 -14.88 8.98 9.18
C ARG A 87 -14.26 9.86 10.24
N ALA A 88 -15.05 10.80 10.79
CA ALA A 88 -14.66 11.46 12.03
C ALA A 88 -14.70 10.48 13.22
N GLY A 89 -13.55 10.26 13.86
CA GLY A 89 -13.44 9.49 15.10
C GLY A 89 -12.61 8.21 14.97
N ALA A 90 -13.18 7.08 15.40
CA ALA A 90 -12.47 5.81 15.49
C ALA A 90 -12.11 5.23 14.12
N PRO A 91 -10.99 4.48 14.01
CA PRO A 91 -10.57 3.88 12.76
C PRO A 91 -11.62 2.97 12.16
N VAL A 92 -11.72 2.98 10.83
CA VAL A 92 -12.59 2.08 10.07
C VAL A 92 -11.75 0.97 9.45
N LEU A 93 -12.29 -0.24 9.45
CA LEU A 93 -11.66 -1.40 8.84
C LEU A 93 -12.06 -1.54 7.37
N ILE A 94 -11.08 -1.71 6.49
CA ILE A 94 -11.28 -2.27 5.15
C ILE A 94 -10.72 -3.69 5.16
N MET A 95 -11.59 -4.67 4.88
CA MET A 95 -11.22 -6.07 4.69
C MET A 95 -11.06 -6.36 3.21
N ILE A 96 -9.88 -6.86 2.80
CA ILE A 96 -9.60 -7.21 1.41
C ILE A 96 -9.51 -8.73 1.21
N GLY A 97 -10.35 -9.25 0.33
CA GLY A 97 -10.40 -10.65 -0.09
C GLY A 97 -9.38 -10.98 -1.17
N ASN A 98 -9.39 -12.24 -1.59
CA ASN A 98 -8.39 -12.81 -2.51
C ASN A 98 -8.46 -12.19 -3.90
N ASP A 99 -7.29 -11.95 -4.50
CA ASP A 99 -7.18 -11.40 -5.85
C ASP A 99 -7.96 -10.09 -6.06
N SER A 100 -8.23 -9.35 -4.98
CA SER A 100 -8.98 -8.10 -5.00
C SER A 100 -8.06 -6.88 -5.12
N VAL A 101 -8.64 -5.77 -5.56
CA VAL A 101 -7.89 -4.54 -5.82
C VAL A 101 -8.50 -3.38 -5.04
N LEU A 102 -7.63 -2.61 -4.38
CA LEU A 102 -7.96 -1.32 -3.77
C LEU A 102 -7.02 -0.26 -4.33
N GLU A 103 -7.57 0.69 -5.09
CA GLU A 103 -6.73 1.64 -5.82
C GLU A 103 -7.24 3.08 -5.86
N GLY A 104 -6.32 4.03 -5.60
CA GLY A 104 -6.53 5.43 -5.90
C GLY A 104 -7.33 6.20 -4.86
N PHE A 105 -7.25 5.84 -3.58
CA PHE A 105 -8.02 6.52 -2.52
C PHE A 105 -7.13 7.21 -1.50
N THR A 106 -7.59 8.36 -0.98
CA THR A 106 -7.15 8.82 0.33
C THR A 106 -8.00 8.13 1.39
N LEU A 107 -7.35 7.47 2.34
CA LEU A 107 -7.94 6.70 3.42
C LEU A 107 -7.59 7.37 4.75
N GLU A 108 -8.56 8.04 5.37
CA GLU A 108 -8.37 8.79 6.61
C GLU A 108 -8.90 8.00 7.81
N SER A 109 -8.04 7.75 8.79
CA SER A 109 -8.35 6.91 9.95
C SER A 109 -8.91 5.55 9.51
N ILE A 110 -8.22 4.92 8.58
CA ILE A 110 -8.58 3.59 8.07
C ILE A 110 -7.38 2.69 8.24
N TYR A 111 -7.64 1.45 8.66
CA TYR A 111 -6.66 0.38 8.59
C TYR A 111 -7.19 -0.74 7.69
N ILE A 112 -6.27 -1.35 6.94
CA ILE A 112 -6.56 -2.43 6.02
C ILE A 112 -6.14 -3.75 6.66
N SER A 113 -7.02 -4.74 6.60
CA SER A 113 -6.74 -6.11 7.04
C SER A 113 -7.17 -7.12 6.00
N GLU A 114 -6.73 -8.36 6.18
CA GLU A 114 -7.28 -9.53 5.50
C GLU A 114 -8.81 -9.64 5.69
N GLY A 115 -9.52 -9.96 4.62
CA GLY A 115 -10.93 -10.36 4.67
C GLY A 115 -11.16 -11.87 4.74
N ALA A 116 -10.08 -12.66 4.66
CA ALA A 116 -10.13 -14.13 4.61
C ALA A 116 -9.19 -14.74 5.65
N SER A 117 -9.54 -15.92 6.19
CA SER A 117 -8.70 -16.63 7.18
C SER A 117 -7.38 -17.17 6.61
N PHE A 118 -7.32 -17.33 5.28
CA PHE A 118 -6.12 -17.60 4.51
C PHE A 118 -6.31 -16.88 3.18
N GLY A 119 -5.50 -15.86 2.93
CA GLY A 119 -5.72 -15.03 1.77
C GLY A 119 -4.57 -15.03 0.79
N SER A 120 -4.86 -14.69 -0.46
CA SER A 120 -3.86 -14.70 -1.52
C SER A 120 -4.12 -13.67 -2.62
N GLY A 121 -3.03 -13.15 -3.17
CA GLY A 121 -3.04 -12.29 -4.34
C GLY A 121 -3.61 -10.90 -4.07
N GLY A 122 -3.90 -10.20 -5.17
CA GLY A 122 -4.48 -8.86 -5.13
C GLY A 122 -3.46 -7.72 -5.16
N ARG A 123 -3.99 -6.49 -5.12
CA ARG A 123 -3.20 -5.26 -5.17
C ARG A 123 -3.80 -4.16 -4.32
N ILE A 124 -2.97 -3.53 -3.51
CA ILE A 124 -3.27 -2.25 -2.87
C ILE A 124 -2.32 -1.23 -3.46
N SER A 125 -2.84 -0.28 -4.24
CA SER A 125 -1.98 0.63 -4.99
C SER A 125 -2.44 2.06 -5.08
N ASN A 126 -1.49 2.99 -5.18
CA ASN A 126 -1.75 4.41 -5.44
C ASN A 126 -2.71 5.05 -4.41
N ASN A 127 -2.68 4.57 -3.16
CA ASN A 127 -3.49 5.10 -2.08
C ASN A 127 -2.66 6.02 -1.16
N ILE A 128 -3.34 6.94 -0.49
CA ILE A 128 -2.80 7.77 0.59
C ILE A 128 -3.44 7.30 1.89
N LEU A 129 -2.70 6.59 2.74
CA LEU A 129 -3.17 6.15 4.05
C LEU A 129 -2.67 7.12 5.11
N ARG A 130 -3.60 7.75 5.83
CA ARG A 130 -3.32 8.71 6.89
C ARG A 130 -3.94 8.25 8.21
N GLY A 131 -3.07 7.87 9.13
CA GLY A 131 -3.46 7.52 10.49
C GLY A 131 -3.63 8.75 11.39
N THR A 132 -4.06 8.50 12.62
CA THR A 132 -4.28 9.51 13.66
C THR A 132 -3.02 9.89 14.42
N GLY A 133 -1.94 9.12 14.27
CA GLY A 133 -0.73 9.20 15.09
C GLY A 133 -0.80 8.38 16.38
N ASP A 134 -1.87 7.59 16.60
CA ASP A 134 -1.96 6.69 17.74
C ASP A 134 -0.95 5.52 17.60
N PRO A 135 -0.13 5.24 18.62
CA PRO A 135 0.89 4.18 18.57
C PRO A 135 0.33 2.76 18.48
N TYR A 136 -0.97 2.56 18.69
CA TYR A 136 -1.65 1.27 18.57
C TYR A 136 -2.42 1.13 17.25
N GLU A 137 -2.40 2.14 16.38
CA GLU A 137 -3.05 2.09 15.07
C GLU A 137 -2.17 1.41 14.03
N PHE A 138 -2.77 0.58 13.19
CA PHE A 138 -2.13 -0.03 12.03
C PHE A 138 -2.56 0.69 10.75
N GLY A 139 -1.67 0.86 9.78
CA GLY A 139 -2.06 1.25 8.42
C GLY A 139 -2.55 0.05 7.64
N MET A 140 -1.72 -1.00 7.59
CA MET A 140 -2.04 -2.29 7.01
C MET A 140 -1.55 -3.41 7.92
N ILE A 141 -2.37 -4.45 8.11
CA ILE A 141 -1.99 -5.66 8.82
C ILE A 141 -2.46 -6.89 8.03
N PHE A 142 -1.60 -7.89 7.89
CA PHE A 142 -1.95 -9.13 7.18
C PHE A 142 -1.46 -10.34 7.95
N TRP A 143 -2.37 -11.28 8.18
CA TRP A 143 -2.10 -12.55 8.84
C TRP A 143 -2.40 -13.70 7.88
N LEU A 144 -1.46 -14.64 7.75
CA LEU A 144 -1.64 -15.83 6.90
C LEU A 144 -2.07 -15.48 5.46
N TYR A 145 -1.45 -14.45 4.90
CA TYR A 145 -1.74 -13.95 3.56
C TYR A 145 -0.54 -14.13 2.64
N GLU A 146 -0.77 -14.34 1.35
CA GLU A 146 0.30 -14.57 0.39
C GLU A 146 0.18 -13.74 -0.90
N GLY A 147 1.30 -13.35 -1.51
CA GLY A 147 1.30 -12.89 -2.91
C GLY A 147 0.64 -11.53 -3.19
N MET A 148 0.40 -10.70 -2.17
CA MET A 148 -0.17 -9.36 -2.33
C MET A 148 0.87 -8.38 -2.89
N THR A 149 0.46 -7.52 -3.82
CA THR A 149 1.28 -6.39 -4.28
C THR A 149 0.85 -5.11 -3.58
N ILE A 150 1.76 -4.49 -2.84
CA ILE A 150 1.57 -3.18 -2.21
C ILE A 150 2.47 -2.18 -2.92
N SER A 151 1.88 -1.27 -3.69
CA SER A 151 2.67 -0.40 -4.57
C SER A 151 2.19 1.03 -4.73
N GLY A 152 3.10 2.00 -4.76
CA GLY A 152 2.72 3.39 -5.03
C GLY A 152 1.91 4.03 -3.89
N ASN A 153 1.88 3.42 -2.70
CA ASN A 153 1.12 3.96 -1.59
C ASN A 153 1.97 4.94 -0.77
N CYS A 154 1.32 5.99 -0.26
CA CYS A 154 1.89 6.87 0.75
C CYS A 154 1.23 6.60 2.09
N ILE A 155 1.97 6.10 3.07
CA ILE A 155 1.46 5.61 4.35
C ILE A 155 2.13 6.39 5.47
N TYR A 156 1.35 7.07 6.31
CA TYR A 156 1.93 7.89 7.37
C TYR A 156 1.04 8.09 8.59
N SER A 157 1.68 8.42 9.71
CA SER A 157 1.03 8.70 11.00
C SER A 157 0.34 7.49 11.63
N TYR A 158 0.96 6.31 11.61
CA TYR A 158 0.46 5.08 12.26
C TYR A 158 1.44 4.55 13.31
N GLY A 159 0.94 3.83 14.31
CA GLY A 159 1.81 3.02 15.18
C GLY A 159 2.63 2.00 14.39
N SER A 160 1.99 1.33 13.43
CA SER A 160 2.64 0.46 12.44
C SER A 160 2.12 0.76 11.04
N GLY A 161 3.00 1.12 10.12
CA GLY A 161 2.64 1.41 8.73
C GLY A 161 2.10 0.18 8.02
N ILE A 162 2.94 -0.85 7.87
CA ILE A 162 2.56 -2.17 7.36
C ILE A 162 3.14 -3.25 8.26
N ALA A 163 2.28 -4.15 8.76
CA ALA A 163 2.67 -5.32 9.54
C ALA A 163 2.23 -6.61 8.85
N LEU A 164 3.16 -7.51 8.60
CA LEU A 164 2.88 -8.87 8.19
C LEU A 164 3.07 -9.83 9.38
N GLN A 165 2.25 -10.87 9.44
CA GLN A 165 2.39 -12.00 10.36
C GLN A 165 2.10 -13.30 9.61
N GLU A 166 3.00 -14.29 9.73
CA GLU A 166 2.85 -15.61 9.11
C GLU A 166 2.49 -15.56 7.60
N SER A 167 2.95 -14.51 6.92
CA SER A 167 2.61 -14.18 5.53
C SER A 167 3.81 -14.36 4.61
N SER A 168 3.61 -14.43 3.30
CA SER A 168 4.70 -14.74 2.34
C SER A 168 4.49 -14.12 0.95
N GLY A 169 5.55 -13.99 0.16
CA GLY A 169 5.41 -13.61 -1.25
C GLY A 169 4.90 -12.18 -1.51
N PHE A 170 4.92 -11.28 -0.53
CA PHE A 170 4.50 -9.89 -0.73
C PHE A 170 5.49 -9.13 -1.60
N ILE A 171 4.98 -8.23 -2.45
CA ILE A 171 5.79 -7.31 -3.25
C ILE A 171 5.53 -5.88 -2.77
N PHE A 172 6.55 -5.26 -2.17
CA PHE A 172 6.54 -3.86 -1.74
C PHE A 172 7.35 -3.03 -2.73
N VAL A 173 6.68 -2.16 -3.48
CA VAL A 173 7.36 -1.36 -4.51
C VAL A 173 6.85 0.08 -4.63
N HIS A 174 7.75 1.05 -4.71
CA HIS A 174 7.39 2.48 -4.85
C HIS A 174 6.47 2.97 -3.73
N ASN A 175 6.56 2.44 -2.51
CA ASN A 175 5.81 2.99 -1.39
C ASN A 175 6.64 4.06 -0.68
N THR A 176 5.97 5.09 -0.15
CA THR A 176 6.55 6.04 0.81
C THR A 176 5.93 5.78 2.17
N ILE A 177 6.73 5.43 3.18
CA ILE A 177 6.25 5.16 4.55
C ILE A 177 7.01 6.04 5.54
N THR A 178 6.28 6.86 6.31
CA THR A 178 6.89 7.90 7.15
C THR A 178 6.06 8.25 8.37
N ALA A 179 6.70 8.80 9.41
CA ALA A 179 6.03 9.22 10.64
C ALA A 179 5.20 8.08 11.29
N CYS A 180 5.68 6.84 11.16
CA CYS A 180 5.12 5.68 11.84
C CYS A 180 6.03 5.24 13.00
N GLY A 181 5.50 4.45 13.92
CA GLY A 181 6.33 3.71 14.87
C GLY A 181 7.22 2.72 14.13
N THR A 182 6.65 1.64 13.59
CA THR A 182 7.37 0.76 12.64
C THR A 182 6.84 0.95 11.22
N ALA A 183 7.71 1.18 10.25
CA ALA A 183 7.27 1.45 8.88
C ALA A 183 6.81 0.18 8.16
N LEU A 184 7.68 -0.84 8.11
CA LEU A 184 7.40 -2.14 7.51
C LEU A 184 7.93 -3.25 8.42
N SER A 185 7.02 -4.05 8.98
CA SER A 185 7.35 -5.21 9.80
C SER A 185 7.06 -6.52 9.08
N LEU A 186 8.08 -7.34 8.91
CA LEU A 186 7.98 -8.69 8.35
C LEU A 186 8.09 -9.76 9.45
N ASP A 187 7.38 -9.57 10.56
CA ASP A 187 7.56 -10.43 11.73
C ASP A 187 6.91 -11.80 11.54
N GLY A 188 7.65 -12.87 11.86
CA GLY A 188 7.18 -14.24 11.67
C GLY A 188 6.77 -14.59 10.23
N THR A 189 7.20 -13.82 9.22
CA THR A 189 6.88 -14.11 7.82
C THR A 189 7.71 -15.27 7.26
N TYR A 190 7.18 -15.93 6.23
CA TYR A 190 7.94 -16.89 5.44
C TYR A 190 8.74 -16.17 4.34
N PRO A 191 9.77 -16.83 3.76
CA PRO A 191 10.60 -16.25 2.70
C PRO A 191 9.81 -15.81 1.43
N TRP A 192 10.51 -15.21 0.45
CA TRP A 192 10.00 -14.76 -0.86
C TRP A 192 9.33 -13.38 -0.93
N ASN A 193 9.49 -12.53 0.07
CA ASN A 193 9.08 -11.12 -0.03
C ASN A 193 10.07 -10.31 -0.89
N THR A 194 9.55 -9.40 -1.72
CA THR A 194 10.34 -8.45 -2.52
C THR A 194 10.16 -7.05 -1.97
N ILE A 195 11.26 -6.36 -1.67
CA ILE A 195 11.24 -5.01 -1.12
C ILE A 195 12.14 -4.14 -1.99
N ARG A 196 11.55 -3.37 -2.89
CA ARG A 196 12.35 -2.54 -3.80
C ARG A 196 11.76 -1.17 -4.06
N ASN A 197 12.60 -0.18 -4.33
CA ASN A 197 12.14 1.16 -4.70
C ASN A 197 11.25 1.83 -3.64
N ASN A 198 11.33 1.45 -2.37
CA ASN A 198 10.55 2.08 -1.30
C ASN A 198 11.35 3.20 -0.64
N LEU A 199 10.65 4.26 -0.25
CA LEU A 199 11.17 5.35 0.55
C LEU A 199 10.63 5.24 1.98
N VAL A 200 11.49 4.90 2.93
CA VAL A 200 11.12 4.71 4.34
C VAL A 200 11.88 5.72 5.19
N VAL A 201 11.17 6.73 5.70
CA VAL A 201 11.83 7.91 6.27
C VAL A 201 11.14 8.41 7.54
N GLY A 202 11.92 8.82 8.54
CA GLY A 202 11.38 9.50 9.71
C GLY A 202 10.38 8.67 10.54
N ASN A 203 10.56 7.36 10.62
CA ASN A 203 9.82 6.47 11.52
C ASN A 203 10.65 6.19 12.79
N ASP A 204 10.11 5.47 13.78
CA ASP A 204 10.99 4.95 14.84
C ASP A 204 11.86 3.81 14.32
N TYR A 205 11.22 2.82 13.72
CA TYR A 205 11.84 1.69 13.05
C TYR A 205 11.50 1.72 11.57
N GLY A 206 12.51 1.59 10.70
CA GLY A 206 12.31 1.51 9.25
C GLY A 206 11.75 0.16 8.82
N ILE A 207 12.63 -0.77 8.42
CA ILE A 207 12.23 -2.08 7.90
C ILE A 207 12.74 -3.19 8.83
N ASN A 208 11.83 -3.97 9.40
CA ASN A 208 12.16 -5.18 10.15
C ASN A 208 12.17 -6.40 9.21
N LEU A 209 13.31 -7.08 9.13
CA LEU A 209 13.59 -8.21 8.23
C LEU A 209 13.50 -9.58 8.92
N SER A 210 12.90 -9.66 10.13
CA SER A 210 12.92 -10.84 11.01
C SER A 210 12.34 -12.12 10.41
N GLY A 211 11.35 -12.04 9.52
CA GLY A 211 10.75 -13.20 8.85
C GLY A 211 11.46 -13.64 7.57
N GLY A 212 12.80 -13.63 7.60
CA GLY A 212 13.65 -14.23 6.57
C GLY A 212 13.36 -13.69 5.18
N VAL A 213 13.84 -12.48 4.88
CA VAL A 213 13.81 -11.99 3.49
C VAL A 213 14.77 -12.81 2.64
N VAL A 214 14.27 -13.91 2.08
CA VAL A 214 14.91 -14.63 0.96
C VAL A 214 14.29 -14.07 -0.30
N GLY A 215 14.76 -12.89 -0.69
CA GLY A 215 14.23 -12.11 -1.80
C GLY A 215 15.11 -10.88 -2.08
N GLU A 216 14.72 -10.10 -3.08
CA GLU A 216 15.46 -8.91 -3.49
C GLU A 216 15.11 -7.73 -2.56
N VAL A 217 16.06 -7.31 -1.73
CA VAL A 217 16.05 -5.98 -1.09
C VAL A 217 16.97 -5.08 -1.90
N SER A 218 16.40 -4.19 -2.70
CA SER A 218 17.17 -3.37 -3.65
C SER A 218 16.56 -1.98 -3.80
N CYS A 219 17.38 -0.99 -4.14
CA CYS A 219 16.89 0.34 -4.52
C CYS A 219 15.95 0.99 -3.49
N ASN A 220 16.07 0.69 -2.20
CA ASN A 220 15.29 1.38 -1.17
C ASN A 220 16.11 2.55 -0.60
N ASN A 221 15.44 3.65 -0.27
CA ASN A 221 16.03 4.68 0.57
C ASN A 221 15.40 4.59 1.96
N VAL A 222 16.19 4.16 2.95
CA VAL A 222 15.74 4.03 4.34
C VAL A 222 16.55 4.98 5.19
N PHE A 223 15.97 6.12 5.56
CA PHE A 223 16.71 7.26 6.08
C PHE A 223 16.05 7.91 7.30
N GLY A 224 16.86 8.36 8.26
CA GLY A 224 16.38 9.22 9.35
C GLY A 224 15.35 8.56 10.28
N ASN A 225 15.34 7.23 10.36
CA ASN A 225 14.50 6.51 11.32
C ASN A 225 15.17 6.57 12.72
N SER A 226 14.40 6.90 13.76
CA SER A 226 14.90 7.40 15.04
C SER A 226 15.62 6.32 15.87
N ILE A 227 15.22 5.06 15.73
CA ILE A 227 15.79 3.92 16.45
C ILE A 227 16.66 3.07 15.52
N ALA A 228 16.14 2.64 14.37
CA ALA A 228 16.91 1.88 13.38
C ALA A 228 16.30 1.95 11.97
N ASN A 229 17.16 2.02 10.95
CA ASN A 229 16.74 1.88 9.55
C ASN A 229 16.34 0.44 9.24
N TYR A 230 17.15 -0.53 9.66
CA TYR A 230 16.90 -1.95 9.45
C TYR A 230 17.01 -2.72 10.77
N LEU A 231 16.13 -3.70 10.96
CA LEU A 231 16.13 -4.60 12.12
C LEU A 231 16.20 -6.06 11.68
N GLN A 232 16.81 -6.88 12.55
CA GLN A 232 16.76 -8.34 12.49
C GLN A 232 17.13 -8.94 11.11
N GLY A 233 18.24 -8.48 10.56
CA GLY A 233 18.81 -8.93 9.30
C GLY A 233 20.17 -8.28 9.07
N THR A 234 20.78 -8.53 7.90
CA THR A 234 21.95 -7.75 7.48
C THR A 234 21.45 -6.43 6.89
N ASP A 235 21.94 -5.30 7.40
CA ASP A 235 21.65 -3.98 6.83
C ASP A 235 22.13 -3.94 5.36
N PRO A 236 21.22 -3.76 4.39
CA PRO A 236 21.56 -3.78 2.97
C PRO A 236 22.10 -2.43 2.47
N THR A 237 22.19 -1.39 3.30
CA THR A 237 22.65 -0.05 2.91
C THR A 237 24.01 -0.11 2.21
N GLY A 238 24.11 0.53 1.05
CA GLY A 238 25.30 0.52 0.19
C GLY A 238 25.42 -0.69 -0.74
N THR A 239 24.45 -1.60 -0.71
CA THR A 239 24.41 -2.78 -1.60
C THR A 239 23.12 -2.78 -2.43
N ASN A 240 23.18 -3.30 -3.67
CA ASN A 240 22.01 -3.42 -4.56
C ASN A 240 21.18 -2.12 -4.71
N GLY A 241 21.83 -0.96 -4.67
CA GLY A 241 21.17 0.34 -4.75
C GLY A 241 20.41 0.76 -3.48
N ASN A 242 20.53 0.06 -2.36
CA ASN A 242 19.94 0.56 -1.12
C ASN A 242 20.78 1.71 -0.57
N ILE A 243 20.13 2.80 -0.17
CA ILE A 243 20.76 4.03 0.32
C ILE A 243 20.08 4.47 1.62
N SER A 244 20.78 5.34 2.37
CA SER A 244 20.25 5.99 3.58
C SER A 244 20.68 7.45 3.54
N VAL A 245 19.98 8.25 2.74
CA VAL A 245 20.26 9.67 2.50
C VAL A 245 18.97 10.49 2.52
N ASP A 246 19.08 11.78 2.79
CA ASP A 246 17.92 12.68 2.79
C ASP A 246 17.19 12.60 1.43
N PRO A 247 15.90 12.24 1.39
CA PRO A 247 15.15 12.17 0.13
C PRO A 247 14.89 13.54 -0.51
N GLN A 248 15.17 14.66 0.17
CA GLN A 248 14.95 16.00 -0.34
C GLN A 248 13.51 16.20 -0.85
N PHE A 249 12.55 16.11 0.07
CA PHE A 249 11.15 16.43 -0.26
C PHE A 249 10.98 17.92 -0.60
N CYS A 250 9.95 18.23 -1.40
CA CYS A 250 9.52 19.60 -1.67
C CYS A 250 9.00 20.31 -0.41
N ALA A 251 8.32 19.57 0.46
CA ALA A 251 7.80 20.08 1.71
C ALA A 251 8.83 19.94 2.85
N VAL A 252 8.90 20.95 3.71
CA VAL A 252 9.71 20.91 4.95
C VAL A 252 9.11 19.92 5.96
N ASP A 253 7.79 19.79 5.96
CA ASP A 253 7.02 18.83 6.76
C ASP A 253 6.05 18.05 5.83
N PRO A 254 6.54 16.99 5.15
CA PRO A 254 5.72 16.20 4.24
C PRO A 254 4.49 15.59 4.92
N PRO A 255 4.57 14.94 6.10
CA PRO A 255 3.38 14.41 6.79
C PRO A 255 2.36 15.50 7.17
N GLY A 256 2.83 16.66 7.66
CA GLY A 256 1.93 17.76 8.04
C GLY A 256 1.23 18.44 6.86
N SER A 257 1.86 18.45 5.68
CA SER A 257 1.31 19.05 4.47
C SER A 257 0.62 18.06 3.52
N GLY A 258 0.86 16.75 3.69
CA GLY A 258 0.47 15.72 2.73
C GLY A 258 1.26 15.76 1.41
N ASN A 259 2.30 16.59 1.30
CA ASN A 259 3.09 16.78 0.10
C ASN A 259 4.40 15.98 0.18
N PHE A 260 4.43 14.84 -0.50
CA PHE A 260 5.58 13.93 -0.56
C PHE A 260 6.36 14.02 -1.88
N PHE A 261 6.08 15.01 -2.73
CA PHE A 261 6.82 15.21 -3.97
C PHE A 261 8.31 15.44 -3.69
N LEU A 262 9.15 14.94 -4.59
CA LEU A 262 10.61 15.05 -4.48
C LEU A 262 11.12 16.32 -5.19
N GLN A 263 12.23 16.86 -4.70
CA GLN A 263 13.01 17.85 -5.43
C GLN A 263 13.69 17.22 -6.65
N SER A 264 14.02 18.04 -7.65
CA SER A 264 14.64 17.58 -8.89
C SER A 264 16.06 17.03 -8.74
N ASP A 265 16.77 17.37 -7.66
CA ASP A 265 18.10 16.87 -7.30
C ASP A 265 18.06 15.73 -6.28
N SER A 266 16.87 15.32 -5.83
CA SER A 266 16.68 14.22 -4.89
C SER A 266 17.43 12.96 -5.30
N PRO A 267 18.15 12.28 -4.39
CA PRO A 267 18.76 10.97 -4.67
C PRO A 267 17.74 9.88 -4.97
N CYS A 268 16.47 10.10 -4.63
CA CYS A 268 15.34 9.21 -4.94
C CYS A 268 14.69 9.50 -6.30
N ALA A 269 15.06 10.61 -6.96
CA ALA A 269 14.54 10.94 -8.27
C ALA A 269 15.22 10.10 -9.38
N PRO A 270 14.50 9.80 -10.48
CA PRO A 270 15.07 9.06 -11.60
C PRO A 270 16.37 9.71 -12.13
N GLY A 271 17.45 8.93 -12.15
CA GLY A 271 18.75 9.36 -12.68
C GLY A 271 19.69 10.03 -11.67
N ASN A 272 19.24 10.29 -10.44
CA ASN A 272 20.03 10.97 -9.41
C ASN A 272 20.61 10.00 -8.36
N HIS A 273 20.37 8.70 -8.51
CA HIS A 273 20.80 7.72 -7.53
C HIS A 273 22.33 7.79 -7.30
N PRO A 274 22.81 7.75 -6.04
CA PRO A 274 24.22 7.66 -5.72
C PRO A 274 24.93 6.53 -6.50
N ASP A 275 26.16 6.80 -6.93
CA ASP A 275 26.98 5.88 -7.74
C ASP A 275 26.36 5.43 -9.08
N GLY A 276 25.29 6.11 -9.53
CA GLY A 276 24.66 5.87 -10.83
C GLY A 276 23.88 4.55 -10.93
N ALA A 277 23.48 3.95 -9.80
CA ALA A 277 22.69 2.72 -9.82
C ALA A 277 21.34 2.95 -10.55
N PRO A 278 20.90 2.03 -11.44
CA PRO A 278 19.74 2.23 -12.30
C PRO A 278 18.41 1.95 -11.57
N CYS A 279 18.20 2.57 -10.41
CA CYS A 279 17.03 2.33 -9.57
C CYS A 279 15.75 3.00 -10.10
N GLY A 280 15.85 4.05 -10.90
CA GLY A 280 14.67 4.83 -11.31
C GLY A 280 14.11 5.65 -10.14
N LEU A 281 12.78 5.71 -10.00
CA LEU A 281 12.13 6.40 -8.88
C LEU A 281 12.19 5.53 -7.61
N ILE A 282 12.45 6.16 -6.47
CA ILE A 282 12.33 5.53 -5.14
C ILE A 282 11.25 6.28 -4.36
N GLY A 283 10.25 5.55 -3.87
CA GLY A 283 9.07 6.12 -3.20
C GLY A 283 7.86 6.28 -4.13
N ALA A 284 6.75 6.77 -3.56
CA ALA A 284 5.45 6.84 -4.24
C ALA A 284 5.25 8.10 -5.09
N SER A 285 5.83 9.23 -4.69
CA SER A 285 5.61 10.52 -5.33
C SER A 285 6.75 10.88 -6.29
N PRO A 286 6.44 11.43 -7.48
CA PRO A 286 7.45 11.84 -8.44
C PRO A 286 8.15 13.14 -8.01
N VAL A 287 9.08 13.62 -8.84
CA VAL A 287 9.62 14.98 -8.74
C VAL A 287 8.50 16.00 -8.96
N GLY A 288 8.33 16.94 -8.02
CA GLY A 288 7.28 17.96 -8.08
C GLY A 288 7.77 19.40 -7.90
N CYS A 289 9.05 19.61 -7.58
CA CYS A 289 9.63 20.94 -7.45
C CYS A 289 11.10 20.97 -7.90
N ARG A 290 11.62 22.17 -8.13
CA ARG A 290 13.05 22.39 -8.34
C ARG A 290 13.82 22.20 -7.03
N ASP A 291 15.13 22.11 -7.13
CA ASP A 291 16.04 22.20 -6.00
C ASP A 291 15.72 23.46 -5.18
N VAL A 292 15.34 23.25 -3.92
CA VAL A 292 15.14 24.31 -2.94
C VAL A 292 16.25 24.21 -1.92
N SER A 293 17.25 25.10 -2.05
CA SER A 293 18.31 25.21 -1.06
C SER A 293 17.74 25.74 0.26
N VAL A 294 17.35 24.85 1.17
CA VAL A 294 16.99 25.21 2.53
C VAL A 294 18.21 24.99 3.42
N GLU A 295 18.98 26.04 3.66
CA GLU A 295 19.98 25.99 4.72
C GLU A 295 19.29 26.09 6.08
N ARG A 296 19.52 25.09 6.95
CA ARG A 296 19.18 25.22 8.37
C ARG A 296 19.97 26.38 8.95
N THR A 297 19.29 27.50 9.15
CA THR A 297 19.86 28.69 9.76
C THR A 297 19.28 28.87 11.16
N SER A 298 20.07 29.39 12.10
CA SER A 298 19.57 29.68 13.44
C SER A 298 18.78 30.99 13.43
N TRP A 299 17.86 31.16 14.38
CA TRP A 299 17.21 32.46 14.60
C TRP A 299 18.21 33.62 14.81
N GLY A 300 19.39 33.33 15.35
CA GLY A 300 20.49 34.29 15.48
C GLY A 300 21.09 34.70 14.13
N ALA A 301 21.30 33.72 13.22
CA ALA A 301 21.83 33.95 11.88
C ALA A 301 20.82 34.69 10.96
N ILE A 302 19.51 34.43 11.11
CA ILE A 302 18.47 35.21 10.42
C ILE A 302 18.53 36.68 10.87
N LYS A 303 18.64 36.93 12.18
CA LYS A 303 18.70 38.31 12.71
C LYS A 303 19.94 39.08 12.27
N SER A 304 21.06 38.42 11.98
CA SER A 304 22.26 39.10 11.47
C SER A 304 22.14 39.57 10.02
N ILE A 305 21.19 39.03 9.24
CA ILE A 305 20.98 39.42 7.84
C ILE A 305 20.18 40.74 7.75
N TYR A 306 19.36 41.06 8.75
CA TYR A 306 18.54 42.27 8.80
C TYR A 306 19.14 43.41 9.65
N ARG A 307 20.47 43.45 9.79
CA ARG A 307 21.19 44.54 10.47
C ARG A 307 21.72 45.58 9.51
#